data_AF-A0A5C8ZQW7-F1
#
_entry.id   AF-A0A5C8ZQW7-F1
#
_cell.length_a   1.000
_cell.length_b   1.000
_cell.length_c   1.000
_cell.angle_alpha   90.00
_cell.angle_beta   90.00
_cell.angle_gamma   90.00
#
_symmetry.space_group_name_H-M   'P 1'
#
loop_
_entity.id
_entity.type
_entity.pdbx_description
1 polymer ?
#
loop_
_entity_poly.entity_id
_entity_poly.type
_entity_poly.pdbx_seq_one_letter_code
_entity_poly.pdbx_strand_id
1 'polypeptide(L)'
;MRFLILAVIQVALVLLSLGQDLNEIAPWLLGINFTSAFFSINFTLFGYQLSRYKPILDRPSQRQWINIYLLMTMPFVPLICFLISPDVYAHLALWLLPIIVWASFDNAKLTISYLDPMRYAKKIFTEANIRKYNDKLYAAVSKEVEAHEKYIANRNRFQIPAHEWSFSPDTLGVTEGDLWDKAIVIAKQALSNNDYPVFMESIEVMVPLATASYSLESHSKNDYREIGGVASITHKRFRGLINWITQEDKEGAYIEALTNRLCALLRTPEVVSDPLGKMTENIMSDVTYLGSVMLTSKQCGAPMKVLNAIHSVLELAVHQIEEDSVNGKDRTLDRWNIAGYAHLIKSLGIDAIHSGDDHFVYRCMETLSYLGCNAAKIGSRQTVVASFQCLVQLGRKSRKEGRGCFWTRCIIPLHKHAEEFMGHILTWLIRDLADDGSFTLKACVEQAYSRIRGFKCEIQPKPNLNPAFWIHEIEQGDSPVKIAHIETLCGMHGYNGSVDYSDHEDETEYTLMDFD
;
A
#
# COMPACT_ATOMS: atom_id res chain seq x y z
N MET A 1 23.12 28.49 -25.16
CA MET A 1 22.28 29.52 -25.82
C MET A 1 21.98 30.71 -24.92
N ARG A 2 21.40 30.52 -23.73
CA ARG A 2 21.01 31.58 -22.79
C ARG A 2 22.15 32.55 -22.36
N PHE A 3 23.28 32.02 -21.89
CA PHE A 3 24.45 32.83 -21.52
C PHE A 3 25.13 33.51 -22.71
N LEU A 4 24.97 32.95 -23.92
CA LEU A 4 25.48 33.54 -25.15
C LEU A 4 24.68 34.78 -25.56
N ILE A 5 23.35 34.75 -25.39
CA ILE A 5 22.49 35.94 -25.57
C ILE A 5 22.87 37.03 -24.57
N LEU A 6 23.06 36.69 -23.29
CA LEU A 6 23.51 37.63 -22.27
C LEU A 6 24.86 38.26 -22.66
N ALA A 7 25.83 37.46 -23.08
CA ALA A 7 27.15 37.95 -23.51
C ALA A 7 27.06 38.89 -24.71
N VAL A 8 26.22 38.57 -25.71
CA VAL A 8 25.99 39.44 -26.88
C VAL A 8 25.35 40.77 -26.47
N ILE A 9 24.31 40.74 -25.62
CA ILE A 9 23.65 41.95 -25.10
C ILE A 9 24.65 42.79 -24.30
N GLN A 10 25.48 42.15 -23.48
CA GLN A 10 26.50 42.81 -22.68
C GLN A 10 27.55 43.51 -23.54
N VAL A 11 28.09 42.82 -24.55
CA VAL A 11 29.08 43.38 -25.48
C VAL A 11 28.48 44.54 -26.27
N ALA A 12 27.24 44.40 -26.76
CA ALA A 12 26.55 45.47 -27.46
C ALA A 12 26.34 46.70 -26.57
N LEU A 13 25.89 46.51 -25.31
CA LEU A 13 25.70 47.60 -24.36
C LEU A 13 27.01 48.32 -24.01
N VAL A 14 28.10 47.57 -23.81
CA VAL A 14 29.42 48.15 -23.57
C VAL A 14 29.83 49.01 -24.77
N LEU A 15 29.81 48.46 -25.98
CA LEU A 15 30.23 49.16 -27.19
C LEU A 15 29.39 50.41 -27.49
N LEU A 16 28.07 50.33 -27.31
CA LEU A 16 27.16 51.46 -27.56
C LEU A 16 27.23 52.55 -26.48
N SER A 17 27.62 52.19 -25.27
CA SER A 17 27.78 53.15 -24.17
C SER A 17 29.06 53.98 -24.27
N LEU A 18 30.08 53.51 -25.01
CA LEU A 18 31.35 54.22 -25.15
C LEU A 18 31.12 55.54 -25.91
N GLY A 19 31.47 56.66 -25.27
CA GLY A 19 31.35 58.00 -25.84
C GLY A 19 29.99 58.68 -25.63
N GLN A 20 29.10 58.08 -24.83
CA GLN A 20 27.85 58.72 -24.39
C GLN A 20 28.03 59.39 -23.02
N ASP A 21 27.42 60.55 -22.81
CA ASP A 21 27.34 61.16 -21.48
C ASP A 21 26.15 60.56 -20.72
N LEU A 22 26.44 59.64 -19.79
CA LEU A 22 25.43 58.93 -19.00
C LEU A 22 25.11 59.62 -17.67
N ASN A 23 25.75 60.74 -17.35
CA ASN A 23 25.64 61.37 -16.03
C ASN A 23 24.22 61.89 -15.74
N GLU A 24 23.52 62.40 -16.76
CA GLU A 24 22.15 62.91 -16.62
C GLU A 24 21.14 61.82 -16.20
N ILE A 25 21.39 60.57 -16.56
CA ILE A 25 20.51 59.43 -16.26
C ILE A 25 21.10 58.50 -15.19
N ALA A 26 22.26 58.81 -14.63
CA ALA A 26 22.95 57.94 -13.70
C ALA A 26 22.14 57.63 -12.41
N PRO A 27 21.40 58.58 -11.81
CA PRO A 27 20.51 58.27 -10.68
C PRO A 27 19.42 57.25 -11.05
N TRP A 28 18.89 57.33 -12.28
CA TRP A 28 17.90 56.38 -12.80
C TRP A 28 18.51 54.99 -13.01
N LEU A 29 19.71 54.90 -13.59
CA LEU A 29 20.41 53.64 -13.79
C LEU A 29 20.73 52.94 -12.45
N LEU A 30 21.17 53.70 -11.45
CA LEU A 30 21.38 53.18 -10.11
C LEU A 30 20.06 52.72 -9.48
N GLY A 31 19.02 53.55 -9.58
CA GLY A 31 17.67 53.26 -9.08
C GLY A 31 17.09 51.97 -9.67
N ILE A 32 17.20 51.77 -10.99
CA ILE A 32 16.71 50.56 -11.67
C ILE A 32 17.46 49.31 -11.19
N ASN A 33 18.78 49.38 -10.98
CA ASN A 33 19.56 48.24 -10.49
C ASN A 33 19.11 47.80 -9.09
N PHE A 34 19.00 48.75 -8.15
CA PHE A 34 18.51 48.46 -6.80
C PHE A 34 17.06 47.97 -6.81
N THR A 35 16.20 48.67 -7.53
CA THR A 35 14.77 48.32 -7.62
C THR A 35 14.59 46.91 -8.18
N SER A 36 15.25 46.58 -9.29
CA SER A 36 15.19 45.24 -9.91
C SER A 36 15.66 44.14 -8.96
N ALA A 37 16.77 44.38 -8.24
CA ALA A 37 17.30 43.45 -7.28
C ALA A 37 16.36 43.24 -6.08
N PHE A 38 15.92 44.32 -5.43
CA PHE A 38 15.03 44.26 -4.28
C PHE A 38 13.70 43.61 -4.62
N PHE A 39 13.09 43.97 -5.75
CA PHE A 39 11.85 43.32 -6.19
C PHE A 39 12.07 41.82 -6.44
N SER A 40 13.14 41.42 -7.12
CA SER A 40 13.39 39.99 -7.36
C SER A 40 13.57 39.20 -6.06
N ILE A 41 14.38 39.70 -5.13
CA ILE A 41 14.60 39.04 -3.84
C ILE A 41 13.28 38.96 -3.07
N ASN A 42 12.54 40.07 -2.96
CA ASN A 42 11.26 40.12 -2.27
C ASN A 42 10.23 39.16 -2.88
N PHE A 43 10.04 39.17 -4.21
CA PHE A 43 9.11 38.24 -4.87
C PHE A 43 9.49 36.77 -4.66
N THR A 44 10.78 36.45 -4.65
CA THR A 44 11.23 35.09 -4.33
C THR A 44 10.89 34.71 -2.89
N LEU A 45 11.19 35.58 -1.91
CA LEU A 45 10.88 35.32 -0.51
C LEU A 45 9.37 35.26 -0.24
N PHE A 46 8.59 36.16 -0.85
CA PHE A 46 7.13 36.12 -0.81
C PHE A 46 6.58 34.86 -1.45
N GLY A 47 7.14 34.42 -2.58
CA GLY A 47 6.80 33.14 -3.21
C GLY A 47 6.98 31.97 -2.25
N TYR A 48 8.08 31.94 -1.49
CA TYR A 48 8.29 30.92 -0.46
C TYR A 48 7.33 31.02 0.72
N GLN A 49 7.06 32.24 1.21
CA GLN A 49 6.18 32.45 2.34
C GLN A 49 4.72 32.11 2.03
N LEU A 50 4.28 32.43 0.81
CA LEU A 50 2.91 32.20 0.35
C LEU A 50 2.71 30.83 -0.30
N SER A 51 3.79 30.07 -0.53
CA SER A 51 3.65 28.74 -1.12
C SER A 51 2.88 27.82 -0.18
N ARG A 52 1.76 27.32 -0.68
CA ARG A 52 1.01 26.25 -0.02
C ARG A 52 1.81 24.96 0.09
N TYR A 53 2.95 24.85 -0.59
CA TYR A 53 3.84 23.70 -0.62
C TYR A 53 5.16 23.95 0.11
N LYS A 54 5.23 24.98 0.95
CA LYS A 54 6.41 25.33 1.74
C LYS A 54 7.02 24.15 2.51
N PRO A 55 6.24 23.24 3.15
CA PRO A 55 6.83 22.10 3.88
C PRO A 55 7.62 21.11 3.01
N ILE A 56 7.44 21.13 1.68
CA ILE A 56 8.24 20.31 0.75
C ILE A 56 9.68 20.83 0.64
N LEU A 57 9.91 22.10 0.95
CA LEU A 57 11.18 22.79 0.73
C LEU A 57 11.76 23.28 2.07
N ASP A 58 12.64 22.48 2.65
CA ASP A 58 13.33 22.84 3.89
C ASP A 58 14.24 24.07 3.73
N ARG A 59 14.70 24.37 2.51
CA ARG A 59 15.62 25.49 2.23
C ARG A 59 15.66 25.90 0.75
N PRO A 60 15.95 27.18 0.43
CA PRO A 60 16.31 27.60 -0.91
C PRO A 60 17.55 26.85 -1.42
N SER A 61 17.61 26.59 -2.72
CA SER A 61 18.75 25.88 -3.31
C SER A 61 20.03 26.72 -3.27
N GLN A 62 21.21 26.07 -3.28
CA GLN A 62 22.49 26.78 -3.32
C GLN A 62 22.60 27.75 -4.51
N ARG A 63 22.10 27.35 -5.69
CA ARG A 63 22.07 28.21 -6.87
C ARG A 63 21.20 29.46 -6.66
N GLN A 64 20.09 29.31 -5.95
CA GLN A 64 19.21 30.41 -5.64
C GLN A 64 19.82 31.37 -4.61
N TRP A 65 20.53 30.82 -3.61
CA TRP A 65 21.35 31.62 -2.71
C TRP A 65 22.43 32.41 -3.43
N ILE A 66 23.10 31.81 -4.42
CA ILE A 66 24.07 32.52 -5.26
C ILE A 66 23.38 33.67 -6.01
N ASN A 67 22.21 33.43 -6.61
CA ASN A 67 21.46 34.50 -7.30
C ASN A 67 21.02 35.60 -6.32
N ILE A 68 20.50 35.26 -5.14
CA ILE A 68 20.12 36.23 -4.11
C ILE A 68 21.34 37.06 -3.67
N TYR A 69 22.48 36.42 -3.43
CA TYR A 69 23.72 37.10 -3.05
C TYR A 69 24.21 38.06 -4.14
N LEU A 70 24.18 37.63 -5.41
CA LEU A 70 24.54 38.48 -6.55
C LEU A 70 23.58 39.67 -6.68
N LEU A 71 22.26 39.43 -6.57
CA LEU A 71 21.26 40.49 -6.62
C LEU A 71 21.42 41.47 -5.46
N MET A 72 21.81 41.00 -4.27
CA MET A 72 22.02 41.85 -3.10
C MET A 72 23.30 42.70 -3.21
N THR A 73 24.38 42.15 -3.78
CA THR A 73 25.70 42.83 -3.76
C THR A 73 26.01 43.62 -5.04
N MET A 74 25.58 43.16 -6.22
CA MET A 74 25.91 43.80 -7.50
C MET A 74 25.44 45.27 -7.63
N PRO A 75 24.24 45.66 -7.15
CA PRO A 75 23.81 47.07 -7.20
C PRO A 75 24.69 48.04 -6.39
N PHE A 76 25.48 47.54 -5.42
CA PHE A 76 26.40 48.38 -4.65
C PHE A 76 27.72 48.64 -5.37
N VAL A 77 28.07 47.87 -6.40
CA VAL A 77 29.34 48.02 -7.12
C VAL A 77 29.44 49.41 -7.80
N PRO A 78 28.40 49.91 -8.51
CA PRO A 78 28.41 51.28 -9.03
C PRO A 78 28.45 52.34 -7.93
N LEU A 79 27.81 52.11 -6.79
CA LEU A 79 27.84 53.05 -5.67
C LEU A 79 29.25 53.16 -5.06
N ILE A 80 29.94 52.04 -4.89
CA ILE A 80 31.34 52.02 -4.44
C ILE A 80 32.24 52.68 -5.52
N CYS A 81 31.98 52.39 -6.80
CA CYS A 81 32.69 53.01 -7.91
C CYS A 81 32.50 54.53 -7.94
N PHE A 82 31.31 55.04 -7.63
CA PHE A 82 31.04 56.47 -7.50
C PHE A 82 31.94 57.15 -6.46
N LEU A 83 32.27 56.46 -5.36
CA LEU A 83 33.17 56.99 -4.32
C LEU A 83 34.64 57.03 -4.76
N ILE A 84 35.05 56.17 -5.69
CA ILE A 84 36.46 56.01 -6.12
C ILE A 84 36.73 56.74 -7.44
N SER A 85 35.81 56.62 -8.40
CA SER A 85 35.92 57.09 -9.79
C SER A 85 34.55 57.49 -10.33
N PRO A 86 34.09 58.72 -10.03
CA PRO A 86 32.78 59.25 -10.46
C PRO A 86 32.55 59.25 -11.97
N ASP A 87 33.58 59.21 -12.80
CA ASP A 87 33.42 59.24 -14.27
C ASP A 87 32.95 57.89 -14.85
N VAL A 88 33.09 56.80 -14.09
CA VAL A 88 32.88 55.42 -14.60
C VAL A 88 31.61 54.79 -14.03
N TYR A 89 31.07 55.28 -12.92
CA TYR A 89 29.97 54.60 -12.22
C TYR A 89 28.69 54.48 -13.05
N ALA A 90 28.36 55.47 -13.88
CA ALA A 90 27.16 55.45 -14.72
C ALA A 90 27.26 54.35 -15.80
N HIS A 91 28.45 54.20 -16.39
CA HIS A 91 28.76 53.10 -17.32
C HIS A 91 28.67 51.75 -16.62
N LEU A 92 29.23 51.63 -15.41
CA LEU A 92 29.18 50.41 -14.62
C LEU A 92 27.73 50.03 -14.24
N ALA A 93 26.91 51.01 -13.86
CA ALA A 93 25.50 50.80 -13.57
C ALA A 93 24.74 50.27 -14.80
N LEU A 94 25.01 50.82 -15.99
CA LEU A 94 24.42 50.33 -17.23
C LEU A 94 24.91 48.91 -17.58
N TRP A 95 26.20 48.62 -17.39
CA TRP A 95 26.77 47.30 -17.69
C TRP A 95 26.30 46.22 -16.72
N LEU A 96 26.01 46.53 -15.46
CA LEU A 96 25.52 45.53 -14.50
C LEU A 96 24.03 45.20 -14.69
N LEU A 97 23.28 46.08 -15.36
CA LEU A 97 21.84 45.93 -15.53
C LEU A 97 21.42 44.60 -16.20
N PRO A 98 22.02 44.15 -17.33
CA PRO A 98 21.69 42.86 -17.93
C PRO A 98 21.98 41.68 -17.00
N ILE A 99 23.05 41.75 -16.20
CA ILE A 99 23.43 40.70 -15.25
C ILE A 99 22.39 40.62 -14.12
N ILE A 100 21.99 41.77 -13.57
CA ILE A 100 20.97 41.85 -12.51
C ILE A 100 19.61 41.36 -13.05
N VAL A 101 19.18 41.82 -14.22
CA VAL A 101 17.93 41.37 -14.86
C VAL A 101 17.97 39.86 -15.12
N TRP A 102 19.08 39.34 -15.61
CA TRP A 102 19.26 37.91 -15.85
C TRP A 102 19.19 37.10 -14.55
N ALA A 103 19.92 37.52 -13.51
CA ALA A 103 19.88 36.89 -12.19
C ALA A 103 18.47 36.93 -11.59
N SER A 104 17.72 38.02 -11.79
CA SER A 104 16.33 38.16 -11.37
C SER A 104 15.41 37.16 -12.06
N PHE A 105 15.53 37.01 -13.38
CA PHE A 105 14.76 36.01 -14.13
C PHE A 105 15.12 34.58 -13.75
N ASP A 106 16.41 34.28 -13.55
CA ASP A 106 16.85 32.95 -13.12
C ASP A 106 16.34 32.65 -11.71
N ASN A 107 16.42 33.62 -10.78
CA ASN A 107 15.90 33.50 -9.42
C ASN A 107 14.38 33.25 -9.40
N ALA A 108 13.61 34.00 -10.18
CA ALA A 108 12.17 33.79 -10.33
C ALA A 108 11.84 32.41 -10.93
N LYS A 109 12.55 32.01 -12.00
CA LYS A 109 12.37 30.69 -12.62
C LYS A 109 12.70 29.55 -11.65
N LEU A 110 13.79 29.68 -10.88
CA LEU A 110 14.15 28.71 -9.84
C LEU A 110 13.05 28.66 -8.78
N THR A 111 12.58 29.80 -8.30
CA THR A 111 11.49 29.88 -7.31
C THR A 111 10.27 29.11 -7.83
N ILE A 112 9.75 29.44 -9.01
CA ILE A 112 8.59 28.75 -9.61
C ILE A 112 8.85 27.25 -9.76
N SER A 113 10.06 26.87 -10.22
CA SER A 113 10.38 25.46 -10.42
C SER A 113 10.57 24.67 -9.14
N TYR A 114 10.96 25.31 -8.04
CA TYR A 114 11.11 24.67 -6.73
C TYR A 114 9.78 24.58 -6.00
N LEU A 115 8.93 25.60 -6.13
CA LEU A 115 7.58 25.63 -5.55
C LEU A 115 6.59 24.70 -6.27
N ASP A 116 6.95 24.16 -7.44
CA ASP A 116 6.15 23.20 -8.20
C ASP A 116 6.34 21.78 -7.63
N PRO A 117 5.36 21.24 -6.90
CA PRO A 117 5.46 19.92 -6.27
C PRO A 117 5.63 18.79 -7.29
N MET A 118 5.08 18.93 -8.52
CA MET A 118 5.21 17.91 -9.56
C MET A 118 6.65 17.84 -10.08
N ARG A 119 7.28 19.00 -10.32
CA ARG A 119 8.70 19.05 -10.71
C ARG A 119 9.62 18.55 -9.60
N TYR A 120 9.29 18.88 -8.35
CA TYR A 120 10.03 18.39 -7.19
C TYR A 120 9.97 16.85 -7.12
N ALA A 121 8.77 16.28 -7.24
CA ALA A 121 8.56 14.84 -7.25
C ALA A 121 9.38 14.17 -8.37
N LYS A 122 9.22 14.61 -9.62
CA LYS A 122 9.95 14.04 -10.77
C LYS A 122 11.47 14.09 -10.65
N LYS A 123 12.01 15.12 -9.98
CA LYS A 123 13.45 15.27 -9.76
C LYS A 123 14.00 14.32 -8.70
N ILE A 124 13.19 13.97 -7.70
CA ILE A 124 13.62 13.20 -6.54
C ILE A 124 13.32 11.72 -6.68
N PHE A 125 12.15 11.36 -7.21
CA PHE A 125 11.72 9.98 -7.37
C PHE A 125 12.18 9.40 -8.72
N THR A 126 13.49 9.47 -8.96
CA THR A 126 14.11 8.78 -10.09
C THR A 126 14.45 7.35 -9.69
N GLU A 127 14.50 6.43 -10.66
CA GLU A 127 14.84 5.02 -10.42
C GLU A 127 16.17 4.87 -9.64
N ALA A 128 17.18 5.67 -9.99
CA ALA A 128 18.47 5.68 -9.31
C ALA A 128 18.36 6.10 -7.83
N ASN A 129 17.50 7.08 -7.51
CA ASN A 129 17.29 7.51 -6.14
C ASN A 129 16.47 6.50 -5.34
N ILE A 130 15.47 5.87 -5.95
CA ILE A 130 14.66 4.80 -5.33
C ILE A 130 15.56 3.61 -4.99
N ARG A 131 16.40 3.16 -5.94
CA ARG A 131 17.37 2.09 -5.71
C ARG A 131 18.32 2.43 -4.56
N LYS A 132 18.94 3.61 -4.59
CA LYS A 132 19.82 4.08 -3.53
C LYS A 132 19.12 4.18 -2.16
N TYR A 133 17.84 4.55 -2.15
CA TYR A 133 17.03 4.57 -0.92
C TYR A 133 16.82 3.15 -0.39
N ASN A 134 16.43 2.20 -1.24
CA ASN A 134 16.23 0.81 -0.84
C ASN A 134 17.52 0.16 -0.36
N ASP A 135 18.67 0.43 -0.99
CA ASP A 135 19.98 -0.04 -0.53
C ASP A 135 20.30 0.46 0.88
N LYS A 136 20.00 1.74 1.15
CA LYS A 136 20.18 2.34 2.49
C LYS A 136 19.23 1.76 3.51
N LEU A 137 17.96 1.56 3.14
CA LEU A 137 16.96 0.98 4.02
C LEU A 137 17.31 -0.47 4.35
N TYR A 138 17.68 -1.26 3.35
CA TYR A 138 18.20 -2.61 3.53
C TYR A 138 19.37 -2.62 4.51
N ALA A 139 20.38 -1.78 4.30
CA ALA A 139 21.54 -1.69 5.19
C ALA A 139 21.17 -1.24 6.64
N ALA A 140 20.13 -0.43 6.81
CA ALA A 140 19.61 -0.07 8.13
C ALA A 140 18.94 -1.27 8.80
N VAL A 141 18.08 -1.99 8.08
CA VAL A 141 17.42 -3.21 8.57
C VAL A 141 18.45 -4.31 8.87
N SER A 142 19.47 -4.50 8.04
CA SER A 142 20.55 -5.48 8.30
C SER A 142 21.24 -5.24 9.63
N LYS A 143 21.48 -3.98 10.02
CA LYS A 143 22.06 -3.66 11.33
C LYS A 143 21.14 -4.06 12.49
N GLU A 144 19.83 -3.91 12.33
CA GLU A 144 18.84 -4.35 13.32
C GLU A 144 18.75 -5.87 13.38
N VAL A 145 18.77 -6.56 12.23
CA VAL A 145 18.80 -8.03 12.16
C VAL A 145 20.05 -8.57 12.86
N GLU A 146 21.23 -8.02 12.59
CA GLU A 146 22.47 -8.41 13.28
C GLU A 146 22.41 -8.17 14.79
N ALA A 147 21.81 -7.06 15.24
CA ALA A 147 21.61 -6.78 16.65
C ALA A 147 20.65 -7.77 17.30
N HIS A 148 19.54 -8.09 16.62
CA HIS A 148 18.56 -9.09 17.04
C HIS A 148 19.16 -10.49 17.12
N GLU A 149 20.00 -10.87 16.15
CA GLU A 149 20.67 -12.17 16.16
C GLU A 149 21.69 -12.29 17.30
N LYS A 150 22.46 -11.22 17.57
CA LYS A 150 23.35 -11.17 18.75
C LYS A 150 22.56 -11.24 20.05
N TYR A 151 21.37 -10.63 20.08
CA TYR A 151 20.46 -10.69 21.23
C TYR A 151 19.91 -12.11 21.45
N ILE A 152 19.41 -12.77 20.40
CA ILE A 152 18.95 -14.17 20.44
C ILE A 152 20.07 -15.14 20.78
N ALA A 153 21.29 -14.95 20.26
CA ALA A 153 22.43 -15.81 20.58
C ALA A 153 22.75 -15.80 22.09
N ASN A 154 22.41 -14.71 22.77
CA ASN A 154 22.55 -14.55 24.22
C ASN A 154 21.24 -14.80 24.99
N ARG A 155 20.23 -15.46 24.40
CA ARG A 155 18.90 -15.66 25.00
C ARG A 155 18.89 -16.22 26.42
N ASN A 156 19.85 -17.10 26.75
CA ASN A 156 19.97 -17.69 28.08
C ASN A 156 20.33 -16.65 29.16
N ARG A 157 20.98 -15.55 28.76
CA ARG A 157 21.34 -14.44 29.65
C ARG A 157 20.16 -13.49 29.91
N PHE A 158 19.25 -13.36 28.95
CA PHE A 158 18.17 -12.37 28.96
C PHE A 158 16.77 -12.96 29.23
N GLN A 159 16.66 -14.29 29.41
CA GLN A 159 15.37 -15.00 29.59
C GLN A 159 14.32 -14.63 28.53
N ILE A 160 14.74 -14.52 27.28
CA ILE A 160 13.87 -14.06 26.19
C ILE A 160 12.80 -15.13 25.94
N PRO A 161 11.51 -14.81 26.07
CA PRO A 161 10.45 -15.76 25.79
C PRO A 161 10.40 -16.07 24.29
N ALA A 162 10.00 -17.31 23.95
CA ALA A 162 10.08 -17.82 22.58
C ALA A 162 9.26 -17.02 21.54
N HIS A 163 8.24 -16.29 21.98
CA HIS A 163 7.43 -15.44 21.10
C HIS A 163 8.13 -14.13 20.70
N GLU A 164 9.22 -13.74 21.35
CA GLU A 164 10.06 -12.59 20.97
C GLU A 164 11.21 -12.98 20.02
N TRP A 165 11.25 -14.23 19.54
CA TRP A 165 12.29 -14.66 18.58
C TRP A 165 12.05 -14.13 17.16
N SER A 166 10.82 -13.73 16.84
CA SER A 166 10.50 -13.12 15.55
C SER A 166 11.13 -11.74 15.44
N PHE A 167 11.78 -11.48 14.31
CA PHE A 167 12.33 -10.17 14.02
C PHE A 167 11.21 -9.22 13.57
N SER A 168 11.15 -8.03 14.16
CA SER A 168 10.37 -6.90 13.66
C SER A 168 11.28 -5.68 13.61
N PRO A 169 11.35 -4.95 12.49
CA PRO A 169 12.17 -3.75 12.42
C PRO A 169 11.54 -2.63 13.26
N ASP A 170 12.40 -1.98 14.04
CA ASP A 170 12.07 -0.80 14.84
C ASP A 170 12.26 0.49 14.03
N THR A 171 13.16 0.47 13.05
CA THR A 171 13.33 1.59 12.10
C THR A 171 12.04 1.85 11.33
N LEU A 172 11.67 3.13 11.22
CA LEU A 172 10.54 3.58 10.39
C LEU A 172 10.97 4.06 8.99
N GLY A 173 12.27 4.24 8.76
CA GLY A 173 12.80 4.76 7.50
C GLY A 173 14.26 5.20 7.59
N VAL A 174 14.72 5.99 6.63
CA VAL A 174 16.11 6.47 6.58
C VAL A 174 16.20 7.89 7.15
N THR A 175 17.08 8.15 8.11
CA THR A 175 17.13 9.45 8.83
C THR A 175 17.34 10.67 7.94
N GLU A 176 18.12 10.56 6.86
CA GLU A 176 18.37 11.66 5.92
C GLU A 176 17.88 11.36 4.51
N GLY A 177 16.97 12.21 4.03
CA GLY A 177 16.49 12.17 2.66
C GLY A 177 15.54 11.01 2.37
N ASP A 178 14.81 10.54 3.38
CA ASP A 178 13.77 9.53 3.25
C ASP A 178 12.80 9.88 2.11
N LEU A 179 12.61 8.93 1.19
CA LEU A 179 11.70 9.10 0.07
C LEU A 179 10.23 8.99 0.48
N TRP A 180 9.91 8.16 1.47
CA TRP A 180 8.55 8.07 2.02
C TRP A 180 8.15 9.36 2.71
N ASP A 181 9.00 9.96 3.54
CA ASP A 181 8.66 11.23 4.19
C ASP A 181 8.38 12.33 3.17
N LYS A 182 9.21 12.42 2.12
CA LYS A 182 9.00 13.40 1.04
C LYS A 182 7.69 13.15 0.30
N ALA A 183 7.39 11.89 -0.04
CA ALA A 183 6.18 11.54 -0.76
C ALA A 183 4.94 11.85 0.10
N ILE A 184 4.97 11.46 1.38
CA ILE A 184 3.90 11.69 2.33
C ILE A 184 3.67 13.19 2.52
N VAL A 185 4.72 14.01 2.65
CA VAL A 185 4.56 15.47 2.76
C VAL A 185 3.89 16.05 1.51
N ILE A 186 4.24 15.60 0.30
CA ILE A 186 3.58 16.03 -0.94
C ILE A 186 2.09 15.66 -0.90
N ALA A 187 1.77 14.40 -0.61
CA ALA A 187 0.38 13.91 -0.56
C ALA A 187 -0.45 14.65 0.49
N LYS A 188 0.11 14.83 1.70
CA LYS A 188 -0.55 15.55 2.80
C LYS A 188 -0.88 16.99 2.43
N GLN A 189 0.09 17.65 1.80
CA GLN A 189 -0.07 19.04 1.42
C GLN A 189 -1.03 19.20 0.25
N ALA A 190 -1.01 18.29 -0.71
CA ALA A 190 -1.97 18.27 -1.82
C ALA A 190 -3.40 18.11 -1.30
N LEU A 191 -3.63 17.17 -0.38
CA LEU A 191 -4.94 16.94 0.22
C LEU A 191 -5.41 18.14 1.05
N SER A 192 -4.53 18.71 1.90
CA SER A 192 -4.84 19.91 2.69
C SER A 192 -5.19 21.13 1.83
N ASN A 193 -4.67 21.18 0.60
CA ASN A 193 -4.90 22.25 -0.36
C ASN A 193 -6.07 21.97 -1.33
N ASN A 194 -6.70 20.80 -1.22
CA ASN A 194 -7.66 20.26 -2.17
C ASN A 194 -7.12 20.24 -3.62
N ASP A 195 -5.86 19.85 -3.80
CA ASP A 195 -5.13 19.83 -5.08
C ASP A 195 -5.02 18.39 -5.62
N TYR A 196 -6.10 17.94 -6.25
CA TYR A 196 -6.22 16.58 -6.77
C TYR A 196 -5.12 16.19 -7.78
N PRO A 197 -4.74 17.03 -8.78
CA PRO A 197 -3.65 16.68 -9.70
C PRO A 197 -2.31 16.42 -9.01
N VAL A 198 -1.93 17.25 -8.03
CA VAL A 198 -0.68 17.05 -7.28
C VAL A 198 -0.76 15.80 -6.41
N PHE A 199 -1.92 15.53 -5.82
CA PHE A 199 -2.13 14.30 -5.07
C PHE A 199 -1.95 13.06 -5.97
N MET A 200 -2.55 13.05 -7.16
CA MET A 200 -2.37 11.96 -8.12
C MET A 200 -0.90 11.76 -8.50
N GLU A 201 -0.17 12.83 -8.79
CA GLU A 201 1.28 12.75 -9.06
C GLU A 201 2.06 12.21 -7.84
N SER A 202 1.63 12.50 -6.61
CA SER A 202 2.25 11.92 -5.41
C SER A 202 2.06 10.41 -5.33
N ILE A 203 0.90 9.88 -5.74
CA ILE A 203 0.67 8.43 -5.83
C ILE A 203 1.53 7.83 -6.95
N GLU A 204 1.61 8.50 -8.10
CA GLU A 204 2.43 8.05 -9.24
C GLU A 204 3.91 7.87 -8.88
N VAL A 205 4.44 8.64 -7.92
CA VAL A 205 5.81 8.44 -7.43
C VAL A 205 5.92 7.46 -6.27
N MET A 206 4.87 7.29 -5.46
CA MET A 206 4.84 6.30 -4.38
C MET A 206 4.75 4.86 -4.89
N VAL A 207 4.01 4.63 -5.98
CA VAL A 207 3.82 3.29 -6.55
C VAL A 207 5.16 2.66 -6.94
N PRO A 208 6.02 3.31 -7.77
CA PRO A 208 7.35 2.77 -8.08
C PRO A 208 8.24 2.58 -6.84
N LEU A 209 8.13 3.44 -5.83
CA LEU A 209 8.87 3.30 -4.57
C LEU A 209 8.44 2.04 -3.79
N ALA A 210 7.13 1.81 -3.66
CA ALA A 210 6.59 0.63 -3.01
C ALA A 210 6.93 -0.65 -3.80
N THR A 211 6.69 -0.65 -5.11
CA THR A 211 7.01 -1.76 -6.01
C THR A 211 8.48 -2.13 -5.92
N ALA A 212 9.40 -1.17 -6.01
CA ALA A 212 10.84 -1.45 -5.90
C ALA A 212 11.24 -2.00 -4.51
N SER A 213 10.52 -1.63 -3.45
CA SER A 213 10.77 -2.13 -2.09
C SER A 213 10.26 -3.56 -1.91
N TYR A 214 9.09 -3.88 -2.50
CA TYR A 214 8.49 -5.21 -2.45
C TYR A 214 9.17 -6.22 -3.38
N SER A 215 9.82 -5.76 -4.45
CA SER A 215 10.56 -6.57 -5.41
C SER A 215 12.05 -6.70 -5.08
N LEU A 216 12.48 -6.39 -3.86
CA LEU A 216 13.87 -6.58 -3.47
C LEU A 216 14.28 -8.05 -3.56
N GLU A 217 15.26 -8.32 -4.41
CA GLU A 217 15.84 -9.64 -4.57
C GLU A 217 16.84 -9.95 -3.45
N SER A 218 16.97 -11.23 -3.16
CA SER A 218 17.93 -11.75 -2.20
C SER A 218 19.36 -11.57 -2.71
N HIS A 219 20.18 -10.84 -1.95
CA HIS A 219 21.63 -10.75 -2.10
C HIS A 219 22.34 -11.97 -1.50
N SER A 220 21.72 -12.69 -0.56
CA SER A 220 22.31 -13.86 0.09
C SER A 220 21.26 -14.87 0.56
N LYS A 221 21.61 -16.16 0.64
CA LYS A 221 20.69 -17.25 1.01
C LYS A 221 19.92 -17.06 2.34
N ASN A 222 20.31 -16.12 3.21
CA ASN A 222 19.75 -15.93 4.54
C ASN A 222 19.10 -14.55 4.77
N ASP A 223 18.96 -13.70 3.76
CA ASP A 223 18.48 -12.31 3.93
C ASP A 223 16.95 -12.12 3.97
N TYR A 224 16.21 -13.20 4.25
CA TYR A 224 14.74 -13.15 4.27
C TYR A 224 14.18 -12.19 5.33
N ARG A 225 14.92 -11.98 6.43
CA ARG A 225 14.53 -11.05 7.51
C ARG A 225 14.71 -9.61 7.09
N GLU A 226 15.76 -9.32 6.34
CA GLU A 226 16.07 -8.01 5.79
C GLU A 226 15.06 -7.61 4.74
N ILE A 227 14.79 -8.49 3.77
CA ILE A 227 13.76 -8.26 2.74
C ILE A 227 12.38 -8.11 3.39
N GLY A 228 12.03 -9.01 4.31
CA GLY A 228 10.78 -8.93 5.07
C GLY A 228 10.68 -7.66 5.91
N GLY A 229 11.79 -7.19 6.49
CA GLY A 229 11.87 -5.94 7.24
C GLY A 229 11.65 -4.73 6.35
N VAL A 230 12.27 -4.67 5.16
CA VAL A 230 12.03 -3.59 4.19
C VAL A 230 10.56 -3.55 3.75
N ALA A 231 9.97 -4.71 3.43
CA ALA A 231 8.55 -4.80 3.10
C ALA A 231 7.67 -4.34 4.28
N SER A 232 7.99 -4.76 5.50
CA SER A 232 7.28 -4.35 6.72
C SER A 232 7.30 -2.83 6.95
N ILE A 233 8.47 -2.19 6.76
CA ILE A 233 8.59 -0.73 6.87
C ILE A 233 7.76 -0.04 5.78
N THR A 234 7.82 -0.55 4.55
CA THR A 234 7.05 -0.04 3.42
C THR A 234 5.54 -0.11 3.70
N HIS A 235 5.04 -1.25 4.20
CA HIS A 235 3.66 -1.38 4.66
C HIS A 235 3.31 -0.38 5.76
N LYS A 236 4.14 -0.25 6.80
CA LYS A 236 3.90 0.70 7.91
C LYS A 236 3.76 2.14 7.38
N ARG A 237 4.67 2.56 6.49
CA ARG A 237 4.65 3.90 5.89
C ARG A 237 3.43 4.12 5.00
N PHE A 238 3.13 3.16 4.14
CA PHE A 238 2.02 3.25 3.20
C PHE A 238 0.66 3.23 3.91
N ARG A 239 0.46 2.33 4.89
CA ARG A 239 -0.75 2.26 5.71
C ARG A 239 -0.91 3.48 6.62
N GLY A 240 0.20 4.05 7.10
CA GLY A 240 0.19 5.33 7.80
C GLY A 240 -0.38 6.47 6.94
N LEU A 241 -0.06 6.49 5.63
CA LEU A 241 -0.66 7.42 4.68
C LEU A 241 -2.14 7.14 4.45
N ILE A 242 -2.52 5.87 4.24
CA ILE A 242 -3.94 5.48 4.07
C ILE A 242 -4.78 5.99 5.23
N ASN A 243 -4.37 5.71 6.47
CA ASN A 243 -5.07 6.17 7.67
C ASN A 243 -5.20 7.69 7.73
N TRP A 244 -4.13 8.41 7.36
CA TRP A 244 -4.15 9.85 7.34
C TRP A 244 -5.11 10.40 6.27
N ILE A 245 -5.11 9.82 5.06
CA ILE A 245 -6.05 10.19 4.00
C ILE A 245 -7.49 9.98 4.49
N THR A 246 -7.79 8.82 5.08
CA THR A 246 -9.13 8.53 5.61
C THR A 246 -9.58 9.50 6.70
N GLN A 247 -8.66 10.01 7.52
CA GLN A 247 -9.01 11.00 8.55
C GLN A 247 -9.36 12.37 7.97
N GLU A 248 -8.70 12.77 6.88
CA GLU A 248 -8.79 14.11 6.31
C GLU A 248 -9.74 14.20 5.09
N ASP A 249 -9.86 13.13 4.31
CA ASP A 249 -10.70 13.01 3.12
C ASP A 249 -12.16 12.71 3.47
N LYS A 250 -12.88 13.74 3.88
CA LYS A 250 -14.29 13.62 4.28
C LYS A 250 -15.22 13.22 3.13
N GLU A 251 -14.87 13.55 1.89
CA GLU A 251 -15.68 13.29 0.70
C GLU A 251 -15.34 11.96 0.02
N GLY A 252 -14.21 11.32 0.40
CA GLY A 252 -13.79 10.03 -0.13
C GLY A 252 -13.18 10.07 -1.54
N ALA A 253 -12.95 11.25 -2.12
CA ALA A 253 -12.43 11.40 -3.48
C ALA A 253 -10.95 10.98 -3.59
N TYR A 254 -10.15 11.29 -2.58
CA TYR A 254 -8.72 11.00 -2.53
C TYR A 254 -8.47 9.52 -2.22
N ILE A 255 -9.23 8.94 -1.29
CA ILE A 255 -9.15 7.52 -0.98
C ILE A 255 -9.63 6.66 -2.16
N GLU A 256 -10.66 7.10 -2.90
CA GLU A 256 -11.09 6.42 -4.13
C GLU A 256 -10.00 6.49 -5.21
N ALA A 257 -9.36 7.64 -5.38
CA ALA A 257 -8.28 7.80 -6.35
C ALA A 257 -7.09 6.87 -6.05
N LEU A 258 -6.69 6.76 -4.78
CA LEU A 258 -5.69 5.80 -4.32
C LEU A 258 -6.12 4.36 -4.61
N THR A 259 -7.38 4.02 -4.32
CA THR A 259 -7.95 2.70 -4.59
C THR A 259 -7.89 2.36 -6.08
N ASN A 260 -8.31 3.28 -6.94
CA ASN A 260 -8.27 3.09 -8.39
C ASN A 260 -6.83 2.83 -8.87
N ARG A 261 -5.85 3.55 -8.33
CA ARG A 261 -4.46 3.40 -8.75
C ARG A 261 -3.83 2.09 -8.29
N LEU A 262 -4.06 1.68 -7.04
CA LEU A 262 -3.55 0.41 -6.52
C LEU A 262 -4.24 -0.81 -7.15
N CYS A 263 -5.56 -0.75 -7.36
CA CYS A 263 -6.25 -1.80 -8.10
C CYS A 263 -5.79 -1.89 -9.56
N ALA A 264 -5.41 -0.76 -10.18
CA ALA A 264 -4.79 -0.77 -11.50
C ALA A 264 -3.37 -1.35 -11.48
N LEU A 265 -2.61 -1.18 -10.39
CA LEU A 265 -1.29 -1.80 -10.20
C LEU A 265 -1.37 -3.34 -10.21
N LEU A 266 -2.42 -3.91 -9.62
CA LEU A 266 -2.68 -5.35 -9.66
C LEU A 266 -3.01 -5.91 -11.06
N ARG A 267 -3.10 -5.04 -12.07
CA ARG A 267 -3.38 -5.41 -13.47
C ARG A 267 -2.19 -5.10 -14.39
N THR A 268 -1.04 -4.71 -13.85
CA THR A 268 0.14 -4.42 -14.68
C THR A 268 0.79 -5.70 -15.18
N PRO A 269 1.58 -5.64 -16.27
CA PRO A 269 2.25 -6.82 -16.84
C PRO A 269 3.10 -7.59 -15.83
N GLU A 270 3.71 -6.89 -14.87
CA GLU A 270 4.55 -7.50 -13.83
C GLU A 270 3.70 -8.43 -12.93
N VAL A 271 2.55 -7.96 -12.45
CA VAL A 271 1.63 -8.76 -11.62
C VAL A 271 1.00 -9.88 -12.43
N VAL A 272 0.63 -9.62 -13.69
CA VAL A 272 0.06 -10.65 -14.58
C VAL A 272 1.07 -11.76 -14.87
N SER A 273 2.36 -11.43 -14.96
CA SER A 273 3.43 -12.41 -15.18
C SER A 273 3.82 -13.22 -13.94
N ASP A 274 3.57 -12.69 -12.74
CA ASP A 274 3.91 -13.33 -11.47
C ASP A 274 2.84 -13.05 -10.37
N PRO A 275 1.61 -13.57 -10.54
CA PRO A 275 0.52 -13.37 -9.58
C PRO A 275 0.74 -14.05 -8.22
N LEU A 276 1.76 -14.92 -8.11
CA LEU A 276 2.17 -15.63 -6.90
C LEU A 276 3.46 -15.03 -6.28
N GLY A 277 4.00 -13.97 -6.88
CA GLY A 277 5.20 -13.31 -6.41
C GLY A 277 5.00 -12.53 -5.10
N LYS A 278 6.07 -12.41 -4.31
CA LYS A 278 6.08 -11.62 -3.06
C LYS A 278 5.62 -10.17 -3.28
N MET A 279 5.98 -9.58 -4.42
CA MET A 279 5.53 -8.24 -4.78
C MET A 279 4.01 -8.16 -4.86
N THR A 280 3.40 -9.10 -5.58
CA THR A 280 1.94 -9.20 -5.73
C THR A 280 1.26 -9.41 -4.38
N GLU A 281 1.76 -10.33 -3.56
CA GLU A 281 1.24 -10.59 -2.21
C GLU A 281 1.27 -9.32 -1.33
N ASN A 282 2.37 -8.57 -1.34
CA ASN A 282 2.50 -7.34 -0.58
C ASN A 282 1.52 -6.26 -1.06
N ILE A 283 1.38 -6.06 -2.38
CA ILE A 283 0.41 -5.11 -2.94
C ILE A 283 -1.02 -5.53 -2.58
N MET A 284 -1.34 -6.81 -2.67
CA MET A 284 -2.65 -7.38 -2.27
C MET A 284 -2.94 -7.12 -0.78
N SER A 285 -1.94 -7.22 0.08
CA SER A 285 -2.07 -6.91 1.51
C SER A 285 -2.44 -5.44 1.74
N ASP A 286 -1.78 -4.50 1.05
CA ASP A 286 -2.09 -3.07 1.17
C ASP A 286 -3.43 -2.68 0.54
N VAL A 287 -3.78 -3.30 -0.60
CA VAL A 287 -5.09 -3.13 -1.25
C VAL A 287 -6.22 -3.66 -0.35
N THR A 288 -6.00 -4.78 0.33
CA THR A 288 -6.94 -5.33 1.32
C THR A 288 -7.08 -4.39 2.51
N TYR A 289 -5.97 -3.87 3.04
CA TYR A 289 -6.00 -2.89 4.13
C TYR A 289 -6.79 -1.63 3.74
N LEU A 290 -6.56 -1.13 2.53
CA LEU A 290 -7.32 0.00 1.99
C LEU A 290 -8.83 -0.31 1.91
N GLY A 291 -9.20 -1.49 1.42
CA GLY A 291 -10.61 -1.93 1.39
C GLY A 291 -11.25 -2.02 2.76
N SER A 292 -10.52 -2.54 3.76
CA SER A 292 -10.95 -2.58 5.17
C SER A 292 -11.23 -1.18 5.72
N VAL A 293 -10.31 -0.25 5.47
CA VAL A 293 -10.47 1.15 5.88
C VAL A 293 -11.67 1.81 5.20
N MET A 294 -11.92 1.53 3.92
CA MET A 294 -13.11 2.06 3.21
C MET A 294 -14.43 1.50 3.76
N LEU A 295 -14.48 0.20 4.07
CA LEU A 295 -15.66 -0.45 4.63
C LEU A 295 -16.00 0.12 6.02
N THR A 296 -14.98 0.34 6.85
CA THR A 296 -15.15 0.85 8.21
C THR A 296 -15.45 2.35 8.25
N SER A 297 -14.80 3.16 7.40
CA SER A 297 -15.03 4.62 7.38
C SER A 297 -16.33 5.01 6.69
N LYS A 298 -16.87 4.17 5.80
CA LYS A 298 -18.08 4.44 4.98
C LYS A 298 -17.98 5.71 4.11
N GLN A 299 -16.78 6.22 3.88
CA GLN A 299 -16.55 7.46 3.14
C GLN A 299 -16.62 7.29 1.62
N CYS A 300 -16.54 6.06 1.11
CA CYS A 300 -16.50 5.79 -0.33
C CYS A 300 -17.30 4.53 -0.70
N GLY A 301 -18.03 4.59 -1.82
CA GLY A 301 -18.82 3.47 -2.37
C GLY A 301 -18.03 2.47 -3.21
N ALA A 302 -16.69 2.52 -3.21
CA ALA A 302 -15.86 1.69 -4.09
C ALA A 302 -15.15 0.45 -3.47
N PRO A 303 -15.46 -0.08 -2.27
CA PRO A 303 -14.74 -1.26 -1.75
C PRO A 303 -14.88 -2.47 -2.68
N MET A 304 -15.96 -2.56 -3.46
CA MET A 304 -16.15 -3.63 -4.46
C MET A 304 -15.03 -3.68 -5.50
N LYS A 305 -14.40 -2.54 -5.84
CA LYS A 305 -13.26 -2.53 -6.77
C LYS A 305 -12.06 -3.28 -6.19
N VAL A 306 -11.85 -3.21 -4.87
CA VAL A 306 -10.80 -3.94 -4.15
C VAL A 306 -11.04 -5.45 -4.27
N LEU A 307 -12.25 -5.91 -3.94
CA LEU A 307 -12.59 -7.33 -4.02
C LEU A 307 -12.48 -7.86 -5.45
N ASN A 308 -12.93 -7.09 -6.46
CA ASN A 308 -12.79 -7.46 -7.86
C ASN A 308 -11.33 -7.55 -8.31
N ALA A 309 -10.45 -6.65 -7.84
CA ALA A 309 -9.03 -6.71 -8.15
C ALA A 309 -8.37 -7.94 -7.51
N ILE A 310 -8.71 -8.23 -6.25
CA ILE A 310 -8.28 -9.45 -5.55
C ILE A 310 -8.74 -10.68 -6.34
N HIS A 311 -10.01 -10.74 -6.72
CA HIS A 311 -10.56 -11.84 -7.51
C HIS A 311 -9.79 -12.04 -8.82
N SER A 312 -9.53 -10.99 -9.59
CA SER A 312 -8.76 -11.10 -10.84
C SER A 312 -7.36 -11.66 -10.64
N VAL A 313 -6.65 -11.28 -9.57
CA VAL A 313 -5.34 -11.85 -9.24
C VAL A 313 -5.45 -13.33 -8.88
N LEU A 314 -6.52 -13.74 -8.19
CA LEU A 314 -6.80 -15.14 -7.89
C LEU A 314 -7.02 -15.98 -9.15
N GLU A 315 -7.78 -15.46 -10.13
CA GLU A 315 -7.99 -16.17 -11.39
C GLU A 315 -6.66 -16.42 -12.12
N LEU A 316 -5.79 -15.40 -12.15
CA LEU A 316 -4.45 -15.51 -12.75
C LEU A 316 -3.57 -16.51 -11.98
N ALA A 317 -3.57 -16.44 -10.66
CA ALA A 317 -2.82 -17.35 -9.79
C ALA A 317 -3.25 -18.81 -9.98
N VAL A 318 -4.56 -19.07 -9.99
CA VAL A 318 -5.12 -20.43 -10.23
C VAL A 318 -4.72 -20.93 -11.62
N HIS A 319 -4.85 -20.10 -12.65
CA HIS A 319 -4.48 -20.48 -14.01
C HIS A 319 -2.99 -20.84 -14.13
N GLN A 320 -2.10 -20.04 -13.52
CA GLN A 320 -0.67 -20.33 -13.51
C GLN A 320 -0.35 -21.66 -12.82
N ILE A 321 -1.02 -21.96 -11.70
CA ILE A 321 -0.84 -23.23 -10.98
C ILE A 321 -1.34 -24.41 -11.82
N GLU A 322 -2.46 -24.27 -12.51
CA GLU A 322 -2.98 -25.29 -13.43
C GLU A 322 -1.98 -25.59 -14.55
N GLU A 323 -1.40 -24.56 -15.17
CA GLU A 323 -0.38 -24.73 -16.21
C GLU A 323 0.91 -25.40 -15.69
N ASP A 324 1.41 -25.00 -14.53
CA ASP A 324 2.61 -25.59 -13.93
C ASP A 324 2.39 -27.06 -13.53
N SER A 325 1.18 -27.39 -13.03
CA SER A 325 0.77 -28.77 -12.70
C SER A 325 0.75 -29.68 -13.93
N VAL A 326 0.19 -29.21 -15.05
CA VAL A 326 0.16 -29.96 -16.33
C VAL A 326 1.57 -30.21 -16.87
N ASN A 327 2.49 -29.28 -16.66
CA ASN A 327 3.88 -29.37 -17.14
C ASN A 327 4.79 -30.26 -16.29
N GLY A 328 4.26 -30.94 -15.26
CA GLY A 328 5.02 -31.89 -14.43
C GLY A 328 6.06 -31.24 -13.52
N LYS A 329 5.99 -29.92 -13.32
CA LYS A 329 6.82 -29.18 -12.37
C LYS A 329 6.26 -29.34 -10.95
N ASP A 330 6.67 -30.40 -10.28
CA ASP A 330 6.58 -30.65 -8.84
C ASP A 330 5.17 -30.66 -8.19
N ARG A 331 4.84 -31.78 -7.53
CA ARG A 331 3.49 -32.13 -7.05
C ARG A 331 3.08 -31.51 -5.72
N THR A 332 3.81 -30.52 -5.21
CA THR A 332 3.46 -29.86 -3.94
C THR A 332 2.76 -28.54 -4.22
N LEU A 333 1.47 -28.61 -4.57
CA LEU A 333 0.60 -27.45 -4.79
C LEU A 333 0.50 -26.56 -3.54
N ASP A 334 0.77 -27.11 -2.35
CA ASP A 334 0.87 -26.39 -1.08
C ASP A 334 2.10 -25.48 -0.99
N ARG A 335 3.03 -25.51 -1.97
CA ARG A 335 4.11 -24.54 -2.08
C ARG A 335 3.60 -23.14 -2.42
N TRP A 336 2.47 -23.04 -3.10
CA TRP A 336 1.88 -21.78 -3.52
C TRP A 336 0.95 -21.28 -2.41
N ASN A 337 1.34 -20.21 -1.71
CA ASN A 337 0.64 -19.68 -0.54
C ASN A 337 -0.68 -18.94 -0.89
N ILE A 338 -1.48 -19.47 -1.81
CA ILE A 338 -2.77 -18.87 -2.19
C ILE A 338 -3.83 -18.98 -1.06
N ALA A 339 -3.59 -19.83 -0.06
CA ALA A 339 -4.37 -19.88 1.17
C ALA A 339 -4.37 -18.53 1.92
N GLY A 340 -3.27 -17.76 1.83
CA GLY A 340 -3.19 -16.42 2.40
C GLY A 340 -4.27 -15.47 1.87
N TYR A 341 -4.68 -15.61 0.61
CA TYR A 341 -5.71 -14.79 0.01
C TYR A 341 -7.11 -15.06 0.57
N ALA A 342 -7.40 -16.31 0.98
CA ALA A 342 -8.66 -16.61 1.67
C ALA A 342 -8.79 -15.79 2.96
N HIS A 343 -7.69 -15.62 3.71
CA HIS A 343 -7.67 -14.82 4.92
C HIS A 343 -7.81 -13.31 4.65
N LEU A 344 -7.26 -12.80 3.55
CA LEU A 344 -7.48 -11.41 3.12
C LEU A 344 -8.97 -11.16 2.82
N ILE A 345 -9.62 -12.06 2.07
CA ILE A 345 -11.06 -11.95 1.76
C ILE A 345 -11.90 -12.06 3.03
N LYS A 346 -11.55 -12.98 3.94
CA LYS A 346 -12.21 -13.10 5.26
C LYS A 346 -12.12 -11.78 6.03
N SER A 347 -10.95 -11.15 6.08
CA SER A 347 -10.77 -9.87 6.78
C SER A 347 -11.73 -8.81 6.26
N LEU A 348 -11.81 -8.64 4.93
CA LEU A 348 -12.75 -7.71 4.30
C LEU A 348 -14.21 -8.07 4.60
N GLY A 349 -14.56 -9.37 4.58
CA GLY A 349 -15.90 -9.83 4.92
C GLY A 349 -16.28 -9.53 6.38
N ILE A 350 -15.34 -9.67 7.32
CA ILE A 350 -15.57 -9.30 8.74
C ILE A 350 -15.81 -7.80 8.87
N ASP A 351 -15.01 -6.97 8.21
CA ASP A 351 -15.18 -5.51 8.24
C ASP A 351 -16.51 -5.09 7.60
N ALA A 352 -16.95 -5.77 6.55
CA ALA A 352 -18.25 -5.57 5.92
C ALA A 352 -19.42 -6.00 6.83
N ILE A 353 -19.28 -7.09 7.59
CA ILE A 353 -20.28 -7.49 8.59
C ILE A 353 -20.41 -6.40 9.67
N HIS A 354 -19.30 -5.84 10.15
CA HIS A 354 -19.34 -4.76 11.15
C HIS A 354 -19.92 -3.46 10.57
N SER A 355 -19.63 -3.16 9.30
CA SER A 355 -20.18 -1.96 8.63
C SER A 355 -21.65 -2.11 8.22
N GLY A 356 -22.15 -3.34 8.12
CA GLY A 356 -23.51 -3.68 7.69
C GLY A 356 -23.69 -3.70 6.17
N ASP A 357 -22.62 -3.95 5.41
CA ASP A 357 -22.66 -4.10 3.95
C ASP A 357 -22.90 -5.56 3.56
N ASP A 358 -24.17 -6.00 3.65
CA ASP A 358 -24.57 -7.38 3.37
C ASP A 358 -24.26 -7.82 1.92
N HIS A 359 -24.23 -6.87 0.97
CA HIS A 359 -23.88 -7.17 -0.42
C HIS A 359 -22.40 -7.52 -0.55
N PHE A 360 -21.54 -6.75 0.11
CA PHE A 360 -20.12 -7.02 0.12
C PHE A 360 -19.78 -8.34 0.83
N VAL A 361 -20.42 -8.63 1.97
CA VAL A 361 -20.26 -9.91 2.69
C VAL A 361 -20.60 -11.09 1.78
N TYR A 362 -21.74 -11.01 1.06
CA TYR A 362 -22.14 -12.04 0.12
C TYR A 362 -21.07 -12.26 -0.97
N ARG A 363 -20.52 -11.18 -1.54
CA ARG A 363 -19.46 -11.25 -2.56
C ARG A 363 -18.15 -11.82 -2.02
N CYS A 364 -17.80 -11.56 -0.76
CA CYS A 364 -16.67 -12.22 -0.10
C CYS A 364 -16.89 -13.74 -0.02
N MET A 365 -18.07 -14.19 0.39
CA MET A 365 -18.38 -15.62 0.45
C MET A 365 -18.36 -16.28 -0.93
N GLU A 366 -18.88 -15.61 -1.96
CA GLU A 366 -18.82 -16.06 -3.35
C GLU A 366 -17.36 -16.20 -3.83
N THR A 367 -16.51 -15.20 -3.54
CA THR A 367 -15.09 -15.21 -3.90
C THR A 367 -14.34 -16.34 -3.18
N LEU A 368 -14.62 -16.58 -1.91
CA LEU A 368 -14.08 -17.71 -1.15
C LEU A 368 -14.53 -19.05 -1.71
N SER A 369 -15.80 -19.16 -2.10
CA SER A 369 -16.35 -20.35 -2.77
C SER A 369 -15.63 -20.62 -4.08
N TYR A 370 -15.40 -19.58 -4.90
CA TYR A 370 -14.64 -19.68 -6.14
C TYR A 370 -13.22 -20.19 -5.89
N LEU A 371 -12.50 -19.57 -4.95
CA LEU A 371 -11.14 -19.99 -4.59
C LEU A 371 -11.11 -21.44 -4.10
N GLY A 372 -12.02 -21.81 -3.20
CA GLY A 372 -12.13 -23.17 -2.67
C GLY A 372 -12.49 -24.22 -3.73
N CYS A 373 -13.40 -23.90 -4.66
CA CYS A 373 -13.75 -24.80 -5.77
C CYS A 373 -12.54 -25.06 -6.67
N ASN A 374 -11.80 -24.01 -7.04
CA ASN A 374 -10.62 -24.18 -7.89
C ASN A 374 -9.46 -24.84 -7.15
N ALA A 375 -9.26 -24.54 -5.87
CA ALA A 375 -8.31 -25.25 -5.02
C ALA A 375 -8.62 -26.75 -4.92
N ALA A 376 -9.89 -27.13 -4.80
CA ALA A 376 -10.32 -28.53 -4.78
C ALA A 376 -10.04 -29.22 -6.13
N LYS A 377 -10.29 -28.56 -7.27
CA LYS A 377 -9.99 -29.09 -8.61
C LYS A 377 -8.51 -29.40 -8.80
N ILE A 378 -7.64 -28.48 -8.38
CA ILE A 378 -6.20 -28.62 -8.59
C ILE A 378 -5.58 -29.53 -7.52
N GLY A 379 -6.22 -29.72 -6.37
CA GLY A 379 -5.72 -30.56 -5.26
C GLY A 379 -4.94 -29.79 -4.18
N SER A 380 -5.15 -28.48 -4.05
CA SER A 380 -4.53 -27.65 -2.99
C SER A 380 -5.29 -27.78 -1.67
N ARG A 381 -4.89 -28.72 -0.82
CA ARG A 381 -5.58 -29.04 0.45
C ARG A 381 -5.61 -27.82 1.38
N GLN A 382 -4.48 -27.16 1.59
CA GLN A 382 -4.39 -26.02 2.51
C GLN A 382 -5.35 -24.89 2.14
N THR A 383 -5.49 -24.62 0.84
CA THR A 383 -6.38 -23.57 0.33
C THR A 383 -7.84 -23.94 0.47
N VAL A 384 -8.20 -25.22 0.27
CA VAL A 384 -9.55 -25.72 0.55
C VAL A 384 -9.89 -25.56 2.03
N VAL A 385 -9.00 -25.99 2.92
CA VAL A 385 -9.15 -25.85 4.39
C VAL A 385 -9.31 -24.39 4.78
N ALA A 386 -8.45 -23.49 4.28
CA ALA A 386 -8.53 -22.06 4.54
C ALA A 386 -9.85 -21.46 4.04
N SER A 387 -10.34 -21.88 2.87
CA SER A 387 -11.61 -21.40 2.31
C SER A 387 -12.80 -21.83 3.17
N PHE A 388 -12.84 -23.09 3.63
CA PHE A 388 -13.85 -23.55 4.58
C PHE A 388 -13.79 -22.78 5.89
N GLN A 389 -12.61 -22.62 6.48
CA GLN A 389 -12.44 -21.88 7.73
C GLN A 389 -12.96 -20.45 7.61
N CYS A 390 -12.64 -19.77 6.50
CA CYS A 390 -13.07 -18.42 6.24
C CYS A 390 -14.59 -18.32 6.01
N LEU A 391 -15.18 -19.23 5.24
CA LEU A 391 -16.65 -19.29 5.03
C LEU A 391 -17.41 -19.55 6.34
N VAL A 392 -16.94 -20.51 7.15
CA VAL A 392 -17.51 -20.82 8.47
C VAL A 392 -17.47 -19.58 9.36
N GLN A 393 -16.34 -18.87 9.40
CA GLN A 393 -16.21 -17.70 10.26
C GLN A 393 -17.11 -16.54 9.81
N LEU A 394 -17.18 -16.27 8.50
CA LEU A 394 -18.12 -15.28 7.97
C LEU A 394 -19.58 -15.65 8.24
N GLY A 395 -19.92 -16.94 8.09
CA GLY A 395 -21.27 -17.44 8.38
C GLY A 395 -21.63 -17.32 9.86
N ARG A 396 -20.74 -17.70 10.77
CA ARG A 396 -20.95 -17.58 12.22
C ARG A 396 -21.15 -16.12 12.64
N LYS A 397 -20.26 -15.22 12.21
CA LYS A 397 -20.38 -13.78 12.48
C LYS A 397 -21.67 -13.19 11.91
N SER A 398 -22.04 -13.56 10.68
CA SER A 398 -23.28 -13.09 10.06
C SER A 398 -24.52 -13.54 10.82
N ARG A 399 -24.52 -14.77 11.38
CA ARG A 399 -25.63 -15.27 12.21
C ARG A 399 -25.75 -14.51 13.52
N LYS A 400 -24.64 -14.31 14.22
CA LYS A 400 -24.61 -13.55 15.49
C LYS A 400 -25.16 -12.13 15.29
N GLU A 401 -24.73 -11.46 14.22
CA GLU A 401 -25.17 -10.12 13.87
C GLU A 401 -26.56 -10.08 13.20
N GLY A 402 -27.26 -11.23 13.08
CA GLY A 402 -28.60 -11.31 12.51
C GLY A 402 -28.71 -10.86 11.05
N ARG A 403 -27.62 -10.98 10.25
CA ARG A 403 -27.54 -10.45 8.89
C ARG A 403 -28.33 -11.27 7.88
N GLY A 404 -29.16 -10.59 7.09
CA GLY A 404 -29.93 -11.15 5.99
C GLY A 404 -29.21 -11.01 4.64
N CYS A 405 -29.71 -11.68 3.61
CA CYS A 405 -29.19 -11.48 2.25
C CYS A 405 -29.53 -10.06 1.75
N PHE A 406 -28.58 -9.42 1.05
CA PHE A 406 -28.78 -8.11 0.44
C PHE A 406 -29.89 -8.09 -0.62
N TRP A 407 -30.20 -9.25 -1.23
CA TRP A 407 -31.28 -9.34 -2.20
C TRP A 407 -32.62 -9.43 -1.48
N THR A 408 -33.45 -8.40 -1.62
CA THR A 408 -34.74 -8.26 -0.94
C THR A 408 -35.75 -9.40 -1.16
N ARG A 409 -35.54 -10.25 -2.17
CA ARG A 409 -36.39 -11.42 -2.45
C ARG A 409 -35.81 -12.73 -1.90
N CYS A 410 -34.56 -12.72 -1.46
CA CYS A 410 -33.92 -13.88 -0.89
C CYS A 410 -34.30 -13.97 0.60
N ILE A 411 -34.96 -15.08 0.97
CA ILE A 411 -35.31 -15.38 2.36
C ILE A 411 -34.18 -16.06 3.13
N ILE A 412 -33.09 -16.40 2.44
CA ILE A 412 -31.97 -17.16 2.99
C ILE A 412 -31.05 -16.18 3.75
N PRO A 413 -30.78 -16.40 5.04
CA PRO A 413 -29.85 -15.55 5.79
C PRO A 413 -28.40 -15.79 5.36
N LEU A 414 -27.50 -14.83 5.60
CA LEU A 414 -26.11 -14.91 5.11
C LEU A 414 -25.35 -16.14 5.63
N HIS A 415 -25.63 -16.59 6.86
CA HIS A 415 -24.99 -17.80 7.38
C HIS A 415 -25.40 -19.07 6.62
N LYS A 416 -26.58 -19.10 6.02
CA LYS A 416 -27.03 -20.19 5.13
C LYS A 416 -26.46 -20.05 3.72
N HIS A 417 -26.23 -18.83 3.23
CA HIS A 417 -25.44 -18.64 2.02
C HIS A 417 -23.99 -19.13 2.20
N ALA A 418 -23.35 -18.88 3.33
CA ALA A 418 -22.04 -19.46 3.62
C ALA A 418 -22.07 -21.00 3.54
N GLU A 419 -23.13 -21.64 4.04
CA GLU A 419 -23.36 -23.08 3.95
C GLU A 419 -23.54 -23.57 2.49
N GLU A 420 -24.26 -22.82 1.65
CA GLU A 420 -24.40 -23.09 0.21
C GLU A 420 -23.05 -23.00 -0.51
N PHE A 421 -22.27 -21.95 -0.21
CA PHE A 421 -20.94 -21.74 -0.78
C PHE A 421 -19.92 -22.80 -0.35
N MET A 422 -20.03 -23.33 0.86
CA MET A 422 -19.32 -24.54 1.30
C MET A 422 -19.74 -25.77 0.49
N GLY A 423 -21.05 -25.88 0.19
CA GLY A 423 -21.60 -26.94 -0.65
C GLY A 423 -21.02 -26.95 -2.06
N HIS A 424 -20.77 -25.79 -2.67
CA HIS A 424 -20.09 -25.71 -3.96
C HIS A 424 -18.70 -26.35 -3.93
N ILE A 425 -17.90 -26.08 -2.89
CA ILE A 425 -16.57 -26.68 -2.73
C ILE A 425 -16.70 -28.21 -2.57
N LEU A 426 -17.65 -28.66 -1.75
CA LEU A 426 -17.91 -30.07 -1.52
C LEU A 426 -18.26 -30.84 -2.79
N THR A 427 -18.98 -30.23 -3.76
CA THR A 427 -19.28 -30.89 -5.05
C THR A 427 -18.03 -31.32 -5.83
N TRP A 428 -16.89 -30.66 -5.61
CA TRP A 428 -15.61 -31.02 -6.21
C TRP A 428 -14.89 -32.12 -5.43
N LEU A 429 -14.94 -32.09 -4.10
CA LEU A 429 -14.26 -33.06 -3.24
C LEU A 429 -14.87 -34.47 -3.30
N ILE A 430 -16.18 -34.57 -3.51
CA ILE A 430 -16.89 -35.86 -3.62
C ILE A 430 -16.78 -36.52 -5.00
N ARG A 431 -16.05 -35.93 -5.96
CA ARG A 431 -15.85 -36.56 -7.27
C ARG A 431 -15.09 -37.88 -7.17
N ASP A 432 -14.19 -37.97 -6.19
CA ASP A 432 -13.40 -39.15 -5.90
C ASP A 432 -14.00 -39.97 -4.74
N LEU A 433 -15.33 -39.98 -4.62
CA LEU A 433 -16.03 -40.74 -3.60
C LEU A 433 -15.79 -42.25 -3.79
N ALA A 434 -15.23 -42.89 -2.77
CA ALA A 434 -15.05 -44.33 -2.71
C ALA A 434 -16.34 -45.05 -2.29
N ASP A 435 -16.41 -46.36 -2.54
CA ASP A 435 -17.57 -47.20 -2.23
C ASP A 435 -17.92 -47.25 -0.73
N ASP A 436 -16.94 -46.99 0.14
CA ASP A 436 -17.12 -46.89 1.60
C ASP A 436 -17.63 -45.51 2.06
N GLY A 437 -17.87 -44.59 1.13
CA GLY A 437 -18.31 -43.23 1.39
C GLY A 437 -17.21 -42.29 1.88
N SER A 438 -15.93 -42.68 1.76
CA SER A 438 -14.78 -41.80 1.99
C SER A 438 -14.47 -40.93 0.77
N PHE A 439 -13.96 -39.72 1.01
CA PHE A 439 -13.50 -38.80 -0.01
C PHE A 439 -12.48 -37.81 0.58
N THR A 440 -11.75 -37.12 -0.28
CA THR A 440 -10.70 -36.16 0.11
C THR A 440 -11.23 -35.10 1.08
N LEU A 441 -10.54 -34.91 2.21
CA LEU A 441 -10.87 -33.93 3.25
C LEU A 441 -12.25 -34.13 3.92
N LYS A 442 -12.86 -35.32 3.86
CA LYS A 442 -14.18 -35.61 4.47
C LYS A 442 -14.30 -35.09 5.91
N ALA A 443 -13.34 -35.44 6.79
CA ALA A 443 -13.34 -35.01 8.18
C ALA A 443 -13.31 -33.48 8.33
N CYS A 444 -12.51 -32.78 7.51
CA CYS A 444 -12.45 -31.32 7.50
C CYS A 444 -13.79 -30.71 7.07
N VAL A 445 -14.45 -31.27 6.05
CA VAL A 445 -15.74 -30.74 5.58
C VAL A 445 -16.85 -30.99 6.62
N GLU A 446 -16.90 -32.18 7.21
CA GLU A 446 -17.81 -32.51 8.32
C GLU A 446 -17.58 -31.59 9.52
N GLN A 447 -16.33 -31.32 9.88
CA GLN A 447 -15.98 -30.36 10.91
C GLN A 447 -16.46 -28.95 10.54
N ALA A 448 -16.25 -28.50 9.31
CA ALA A 448 -16.70 -27.18 8.85
C ALA A 448 -18.24 -27.04 8.94
N TYR A 449 -18.99 -28.03 8.47
CA TYR A 449 -20.45 -28.04 8.62
C TYR A 449 -20.88 -28.09 10.07
N SER A 450 -20.16 -28.84 10.91
CA SER A 450 -20.46 -28.92 12.34
C SER A 450 -20.26 -27.57 13.03
N ARG A 451 -19.18 -26.85 12.69
CA ARG A 451 -18.89 -25.51 13.20
C ARG A 451 -19.92 -24.47 12.75
N ILE A 452 -20.41 -24.53 11.50
CA ILE A 452 -21.42 -23.58 11.01
C ILE A 452 -22.83 -23.93 11.48
N ARG A 453 -23.19 -25.20 11.68
CA ARG A 453 -24.54 -25.56 12.18
C ARG A 453 -24.64 -25.57 13.70
N GLY A 454 -23.52 -25.76 14.40
CA GLY A 454 -23.44 -25.88 15.85
C GLY A 454 -23.63 -27.31 16.38
N PHE A 455 -23.89 -28.27 15.50
CA PHE A 455 -24.14 -29.67 15.83
C PHE A 455 -23.23 -30.56 15.01
N LYS A 456 -22.86 -31.74 15.53
CA LYS A 456 -22.05 -32.71 14.77
C LYS A 456 -22.76 -33.07 13.48
N CYS A 457 -22.04 -32.99 12.37
CA CYS A 457 -22.55 -33.26 11.03
C CYS A 457 -21.80 -34.43 10.39
N GLU A 458 -22.53 -35.24 9.65
CA GLU A 458 -22.00 -36.29 8.77
C GLU A 458 -22.43 -36.01 7.33
N ILE A 459 -21.53 -36.25 6.37
CA ILE A 459 -21.85 -36.13 4.95
C ILE A 459 -22.26 -37.50 4.44
N GLN A 460 -23.53 -37.63 4.04
CA GLN A 460 -24.09 -38.84 3.49
C GLN A 460 -24.21 -38.73 1.97
N PRO A 461 -23.43 -39.50 1.20
CA PRO A 461 -23.57 -39.52 -0.25
C PRO A 461 -24.93 -40.08 -0.67
N LYS A 462 -25.54 -39.44 -1.66
CA LYS A 462 -26.76 -39.93 -2.32
C LYS A 462 -26.53 -39.92 -3.84
N PRO A 463 -25.83 -40.94 -4.39
CA PRO A 463 -25.32 -40.93 -5.76
C PRO A 463 -26.40 -40.81 -6.86
N ASN A 464 -27.69 -40.95 -6.50
CA ASN A 464 -28.83 -40.87 -7.43
C ASN A 464 -29.77 -39.67 -7.18
N LEU A 465 -29.37 -38.71 -6.33
CA LEU A 465 -30.16 -37.51 -6.04
C LEU A 465 -29.37 -36.24 -6.38
N ASN A 466 -30.09 -35.13 -6.59
CA ASN A 466 -29.50 -33.80 -6.73
C ASN A 466 -29.95 -32.93 -5.55
N PRO A 467 -29.06 -32.53 -4.62
CA PRO A 467 -27.62 -32.76 -4.62
C PRO A 467 -27.20 -34.21 -4.33
N ALA A 468 -26.02 -34.59 -4.81
CA ALA A 468 -25.44 -35.94 -4.67
C ALA A 468 -24.99 -36.28 -3.24
N PHE A 469 -25.31 -35.44 -2.27
CA PHE A 469 -24.96 -35.59 -0.87
C PHE A 469 -25.97 -34.85 0.02
N TRP A 470 -26.08 -35.28 1.26
CA TRP A 470 -26.86 -34.62 2.31
C TRP A 470 -25.98 -34.42 3.53
N ILE A 471 -26.13 -33.26 4.18
CA ILE A 471 -25.46 -32.98 5.45
C ILE A 471 -26.45 -33.32 6.56
N HIS A 472 -26.19 -34.41 7.27
CA HIS A 472 -27.03 -34.92 8.35
C HIS A 472 -26.48 -34.45 9.70
N GLU A 473 -27.32 -33.86 10.55
CA GLU A 473 -26.96 -33.54 11.93
C GLU A 473 -27.14 -34.78 12.80
N ILE A 474 -26.10 -35.21 13.51
CA ILE A 474 -26.10 -36.46 14.25
C ILE A 474 -26.98 -36.31 15.50
N GLU A 475 -27.90 -37.26 15.67
CA GLU A 475 -28.82 -37.36 16.81
C GLU A 475 -28.26 -38.27 17.92
N GLN A 476 -28.66 -38.03 19.16
CA GLN A 476 -28.18 -38.76 20.33
C GLN A 476 -28.95 -40.08 20.48
N GLY A 477 -28.46 -41.14 19.84
CA GLY A 477 -29.12 -42.46 19.87
C GLY A 477 -30.48 -42.40 19.17
N ASP A 478 -31.53 -42.95 19.80
CA ASP A 478 -32.91 -42.91 19.26
C ASP A 478 -33.66 -41.60 19.62
N SER A 479 -32.98 -40.62 20.21
CA SER A 479 -33.57 -39.33 20.61
C SER A 479 -33.41 -38.29 19.50
N PRO A 480 -34.44 -37.46 19.20
CA PRO A 480 -34.33 -36.37 18.21
C PRO A 480 -33.43 -35.20 18.68
N VAL A 481 -32.70 -35.38 19.78
CA VAL A 481 -31.77 -34.38 20.33
C VAL A 481 -30.47 -34.45 19.55
N LYS A 482 -30.12 -33.34 18.91
CA LYS A 482 -28.88 -33.20 18.14
C LYS A 482 -27.67 -33.10 19.07
N ILE A 483 -26.57 -33.72 18.67
CA ILE A 483 -25.31 -33.68 19.43
C ILE A 483 -24.61 -32.34 19.16
N ALA A 484 -24.45 -31.51 20.19
CA ALA A 484 -23.69 -30.26 20.10
C ALA A 484 -22.25 -30.53 19.61
N HIS A 485 -21.75 -29.67 18.72
CA HIS A 485 -20.36 -29.74 18.27
C HIS A 485 -19.49 -28.94 19.22
N ILE A 486 -18.73 -29.64 20.07
CA ILE A 486 -17.80 -29.03 21.02
C ILE A 486 -16.38 -29.44 20.64
N GLU A 487 -15.51 -28.46 20.41
CA GLU A 487 -14.09 -28.69 20.19
C GLU A 487 -13.32 -28.35 21.45
N THR A 488 -12.35 -29.21 21.80
CA THR A 488 -11.48 -29.02 22.96
C THR A 488 -10.03 -28.91 22.51
N LEU A 489 -9.32 -27.93 23.04
CA LEU A 489 -7.91 -27.71 22.78
C LEU A 489 -7.16 -27.70 24.11
N CYS A 490 -6.10 -28.49 24.18
CA CYS A 490 -5.16 -28.50 25.28
C CYS A 490 -3.97 -27.62 24.89
N GLY A 491 -3.88 -26.44 25.50
CA GLY A 491 -2.78 -25.52 25.32
C GLY A 491 -1.49 -26.01 25.99
N MET A 492 -0.35 -25.42 25.60
CA MET A 492 0.89 -25.62 26.33
C MET A 492 0.70 -25.23 27.79
N HIS A 493 1.22 -26.06 28.71
CA HIS A 493 1.08 -25.95 30.17
C HIS A 493 -0.26 -26.43 30.77
N GLY A 494 -1.08 -27.17 30.02
CA GLY A 494 -2.28 -27.84 30.56
C GLY A 494 -3.50 -26.92 30.70
N TYR A 495 -3.46 -25.74 30.09
CA TYR A 495 -4.63 -24.88 29.93
C TYR A 495 -5.56 -25.49 28.89
N ASN A 496 -6.73 -25.96 29.32
CA ASN A 496 -7.73 -26.50 28.42
C ASN A 496 -8.76 -25.43 28.11
N GLY A 497 -9.07 -25.26 26.82
CA GLY A 497 -10.19 -24.48 26.33
C GLY A 497 -11.17 -25.38 25.60
N SER A 498 -12.45 -25.03 25.64
CA SER A 498 -13.49 -25.65 24.84
C SER A 498 -14.32 -24.57 24.16
N VAL A 499 -14.68 -24.80 22.90
CA VAL A 499 -15.66 -23.97 22.19
C VAL A 499 -16.85 -24.84 21.86
N ASP A 500 -18.01 -24.42 22.35
CA ASP A 500 -19.29 -25.03 22.03
C ASP A 500 -19.92 -24.27 20.85
N TYR A 501 -19.89 -24.86 19.67
CA TYR A 501 -20.43 -24.22 18.47
C TYR A 501 -21.96 -24.16 18.45
N SER A 502 -22.63 -24.88 19.37
CA SER A 502 -24.08 -24.73 19.57
C SER A 502 -24.42 -23.41 20.28
N ASP A 503 -23.46 -22.81 21.00
CA ASP A 503 -23.54 -21.42 21.43
C ASP A 503 -23.21 -20.49 20.24
N HIS A 504 -24.26 -19.90 19.66
CA HIS A 504 -24.12 -19.03 18.51
C HIS A 504 -23.55 -17.63 18.84
N GLU A 505 -23.37 -17.32 20.13
CA GLU A 505 -22.73 -16.07 20.58
C GLU A 505 -21.20 -16.17 20.63
N ASP A 506 -20.66 -17.39 20.76
CA ASP A 506 -19.22 -17.65 20.74
C ASP A 506 -18.67 -17.49 19.31
N GLU A 507 -17.73 -16.56 19.14
CA GLU A 507 -17.07 -16.23 17.87
C GLU A 507 -15.64 -16.77 17.77
N THR A 508 -15.19 -17.53 18.77
CA THR A 508 -13.80 -18.02 18.85
C THR A 508 -13.47 -18.81 17.59
N GLU A 509 -12.41 -18.39 16.90
CA GLU A 509 -11.93 -19.01 15.67
C GLU A 509 -10.78 -19.95 15.99
N TYR A 510 -10.89 -21.21 15.53
CA TYR A 510 -9.79 -22.17 15.55
C TYR A 510 -9.46 -22.62 14.14
N THR A 511 -8.19 -22.95 13.91
CA THR A 511 -7.76 -23.60 12.67
C THR A 511 -8.54 -24.90 12.48
N LEU A 512 -9.07 -25.14 11.28
CA LEU A 512 -9.62 -26.46 10.94
C LEU A 512 -8.48 -27.48 10.98
N MET A 513 -8.67 -28.59 11.67
CA MET A 513 -7.63 -29.61 11.74
C MET A 513 -7.71 -30.48 10.48
N ASP A 514 -6.62 -30.52 9.70
CA ASP A 514 -6.46 -31.55 8.68
C ASP A 514 -6.09 -32.84 9.42
N PHE A 515 -7.09 -33.69 9.65
CA PHE A 515 -6.86 -35.04 10.14
C PHE A 515 -6.65 -35.93 8.91
N ASP A 516 -5.41 -36.37 8.70
CA ASP A 516 -5.08 -37.42 7.73
C ASP A 516 -5.58 -38.79 8.19
#